data_AF-A0A2K8NU58-F1
#
_entry.id   AF-A0A2K8NU58-F1
#
_cell.length_a   1.000
_cell.length_b   1.000
_cell.length_c   1.000
_cell.angle_alpha   90.00
_cell.angle_beta   90.00
_cell.angle_gamma   90.00
#
_symmetry.space_group_name_H-M   'P 1'
#
loop_
_entity.id
_entity.type
_entity.pdbx_description
1 polymer ?
#
loop_
_entity_poly.entity_id
_entity_poly.type
_entity_poly.pdbx_seq_one_letter_code
_entity_poly.pdbx_strand_id
1 'polypeptide(L)'
;MKKLLILLGSVSMLAGSATSVVACGNPTKNEQLLFQNAIKKELEQANQITTQKQADHYKKTFDNGEIKIEHVDIALNYTSPTSTNKGLFQVIFTPTANEKYSGAWPIGSSNNVIEYDVQTAFEAAIAEELNYANEIKTRSAADHYEKPNIKDVDITNAYTTPLPNATSTFQAAFNPTPTGIYREAAPRSSNLNIIKFEDPGIQAEFNDKIAFEKKHANEIKTQKQAEDYINDFKPDKITDVKIEIFYIKPTLETQGSFYVVFSPKPGGKYQGALSDPSKKNTFEYDHQIFFEKAIEKELRRANNIKTEKEAEEYVKQNNNGQIKIQDVKIKPTYIKASAPDSPGLFYVDFIPEPNGKYKEANSKQSSQNSIRGDLQAFFEKAIESAFKNAEQVQKRLEANNYKTPIVNDVHIEKKYEEPKQWRPGSFQVTFIPTANGIYKGAKSKQTNKIEIKYEAIHIQEYLDAINPMVKEFESIKYLNDGRNFWTRFGRGFHEWDRLPNGHTIVTGSKTEIPGVEIKYTVEAMTPYSRRLEMELNPIENHIYSDVGKSQFLSKTVN
;
A
#
# COMPACT_ATOMS: atom_id res chain seq x y z
N MET A 1 13.57 -48.87 41.46
CA MET A 1 13.83 -49.22 40.05
C MET A 1 13.33 -48.07 39.16
N LYS A 2 14.22 -47.61 38.26
CA LYS A 2 14.02 -46.89 36.98
C LYS A 2 13.58 -45.40 36.95
N LYS A 3 14.57 -44.60 36.53
CA LYS A 3 14.58 -43.26 35.90
C LYS A 3 13.54 -43.13 34.77
N LEU A 4 13.04 -41.90 34.52
CA LEU A 4 13.11 -41.30 33.17
C LEU A 4 12.88 -39.77 33.23
N LEU A 5 13.44 -39.13 32.21
CA LEU A 5 13.71 -37.73 31.96
C LEU A 5 13.04 -37.40 30.60
N ILE A 6 12.90 -36.11 30.27
CA ILE A 6 12.62 -35.52 28.93
C ILE A 6 11.13 -35.34 28.57
N LEU A 7 10.70 -34.10 28.21
CA LEU A 7 10.38 -33.65 26.82
C LEU A 7 9.51 -32.36 26.79
N LEU A 8 10.12 -31.23 26.44
CA LEU A 8 9.51 -30.12 25.69
C LEU A 8 10.61 -29.75 24.68
N GLY A 9 10.47 -29.91 23.36
CA GLY A 9 9.26 -29.84 22.55
C GLY A 9 9.41 -28.66 21.59
N SER A 10 10.52 -28.62 20.86
CA SER A 10 10.84 -27.67 19.80
C SER A 10 9.98 -27.94 18.57
N VAL A 11 9.28 -26.90 18.08
CA VAL A 11 8.66 -26.87 16.75
C VAL A 11 9.26 -25.70 15.97
N SER A 12 9.84 -26.09 14.85
CA SER A 12 10.54 -25.34 13.82
C SER A 12 9.66 -24.33 13.08
N MET A 13 10.26 -23.28 12.50
CA MET A 13 10.02 -22.93 11.09
C MET A 13 11.14 -22.06 10.51
N LEU A 14 11.50 -22.43 9.27
CA LEU A 14 12.61 -21.98 8.43
C LEU A 14 12.31 -20.68 7.68
N ALA A 15 13.37 -19.93 7.34
CA ALA A 15 13.48 -19.30 6.02
C ALA A 15 14.95 -19.34 5.60
N GLY A 16 15.22 -20.05 4.50
CA GLY A 16 16.56 -20.26 3.98
C GLY A 16 17.05 -19.13 3.06
N SER A 17 18.36 -19.11 2.87
CA SER A 17 19.00 -18.52 1.70
C SER A 17 20.26 -19.32 1.37
N ALA A 18 20.60 -19.29 0.10
CA ALA A 18 21.41 -20.26 -0.61
C ALA A 18 22.93 -20.16 -0.32
N THR A 19 23.60 -21.25 -0.74
CA THR A 19 24.99 -21.35 -1.22
C THR A 19 26.12 -21.09 -0.24
N SER A 20 26.88 -22.14 0.08
CA SER A 20 28.13 -22.47 -0.64
C SER A 20 28.80 -23.67 0.04
N VAL A 21 29.31 -24.59 -0.76
CA VAL A 21 30.24 -25.62 -0.28
C VAL A 21 31.51 -24.87 0.15
N VAL A 22 31.68 -24.62 1.45
CA VAL A 22 32.95 -24.17 1.99
C VAL A 22 33.86 -25.37 2.01
N ALA A 23 34.87 -25.35 1.15
CA ALA A 23 36.00 -26.25 1.25
C ALA A 23 36.58 -26.14 2.67
N CYS A 24 36.57 -27.23 3.43
CA CYS A 24 37.27 -27.34 4.71
C CYS A 24 38.79 -27.30 4.45
N GLY A 25 39.34 -26.10 4.23
CA GLY A 25 40.75 -25.81 4.43
C GLY A 25 40.98 -25.52 5.91
N ASN A 26 41.87 -26.25 6.57
CA ASN A 26 42.34 -25.86 7.90
C ASN A 26 42.97 -24.45 7.80
N PRO A 27 42.67 -23.52 8.73
CA PRO A 27 43.28 -22.19 8.75
C PRO A 27 44.80 -22.32 8.78
N THR A 28 45.53 -21.49 8.02
CA THR A 28 46.96 -21.37 8.31
C THR A 28 47.11 -20.63 9.65
N LYS A 29 48.03 -21.07 10.53
CA LYS A 29 48.30 -20.43 11.84
C LYS A 29 48.51 -18.91 11.75
N ASN A 30 48.94 -18.42 10.58
CA ASN A 30 49.21 -17.01 10.32
C ASN A 30 47.93 -16.17 10.17
N GLU A 31 46.88 -16.67 9.52
CA GLU A 31 45.63 -15.93 9.30
C GLU A 31 44.87 -15.70 10.61
N GLN A 32 44.83 -16.71 11.48
CA GLN A 32 44.22 -16.60 12.82
C GLN A 32 44.95 -15.58 13.70
N LEU A 33 46.28 -15.54 13.65
CA LEU A 33 47.08 -14.60 14.45
C LEU A 33 46.92 -13.15 13.96
N LEU A 34 46.84 -12.95 12.63
CA LEU A 34 46.56 -11.65 12.03
C LEU A 34 45.16 -11.14 12.39
N PHE A 35 44.16 -12.04 12.38
CA PHE A 35 42.80 -11.72 12.80
C PHE A 35 42.74 -11.35 14.30
N GLN A 36 43.37 -12.14 15.17
CA GLN A 36 43.47 -11.85 16.60
C GLN A 36 44.11 -10.48 16.88
N ASN A 37 45.19 -10.13 16.17
CA ASN A 37 45.86 -8.84 16.33
C ASN A 37 44.99 -7.67 15.85
N ALA A 38 44.22 -7.86 14.77
CA ALA A 38 43.33 -6.84 14.22
C ALA A 38 42.18 -6.48 15.18
N ILE A 39 41.63 -7.48 15.87
CA ILE A 39 40.52 -7.30 16.81
C ILE A 39 40.98 -7.03 18.25
N LYS A 40 42.27 -7.22 18.57
CA LYS A 40 42.79 -7.26 19.94
C LYS A 40 42.31 -6.10 20.81
N LYS A 41 42.44 -4.87 20.32
CA LYS A 41 42.02 -3.68 21.08
C LYS A 41 40.54 -3.69 21.41
N GLU A 42 39.71 -4.03 20.42
CA GLU A 42 38.25 -4.02 20.56
C GLU A 42 37.76 -5.20 21.39
N LEU A 43 38.39 -6.37 21.24
CA LEU A 43 38.16 -7.56 22.04
C LEU A 43 38.52 -7.32 23.52
N GLU A 44 39.67 -6.70 23.80
CA GLU A 44 40.09 -6.32 25.15
C GLU A 44 39.11 -5.29 25.76
N GLN A 45 38.67 -4.30 24.98
CA GLN A 45 37.68 -3.33 25.42
C GLN A 45 36.32 -3.98 25.74
N ALA A 46 35.83 -4.86 24.86
CA ALA A 46 34.59 -5.60 25.08
C ALA A 46 34.67 -6.50 26.33
N ASN A 47 35.82 -7.15 26.56
CA ASN A 47 36.06 -7.98 27.74
C ASN A 47 36.06 -7.18 29.05
N GLN A 48 36.40 -5.88 29.01
CA GLN A 48 36.43 -5.01 30.18
C GLN A 48 35.07 -4.44 30.57
N ILE A 49 34.02 -4.68 29.78
CA ILE A 49 32.67 -4.17 30.05
C ILE A 49 32.01 -5.00 31.14
N THR A 50 31.93 -4.44 32.34
CA THR A 50 31.37 -5.12 33.52
C THR A 50 30.15 -4.39 34.09
N THR A 51 29.87 -3.18 33.62
CA THR A 51 28.76 -2.34 34.14
C THR A 51 27.74 -2.02 33.06
N GLN A 52 26.50 -1.74 33.48
CA GLN A 52 25.42 -1.34 32.59
C GLN A 52 25.77 -0.08 31.80
N LYS A 53 26.33 0.93 32.47
CA LYS A 53 26.76 2.19 31.83
C LYS A 53 27.79 1.97 30.72
N GLN A 54 28.77 1.08 30.94
CA GLN A 54 29.77 0.76 29.91
C GLN A 54 29.14 0.00 28.74
N ALA A 55 28.23 -0.94 29.01
CA ALA A 55 27.53 -1.71 27.99
C ALA A 55 26.61 -0.82 27.12
N ASP A 56 25.87 0.09 27.75
CA ASP A 56 25.02 1.07 27.05
C ASP A 56 25.85 2.05 26.23
N HIS A 57 26.99 2.52 26.76
CA HIS A 57 27.91 3.36 26.01
C HIS A 57 28.49 2.63 24.79
N TYR A 58 28.94 1.39 24.98
CA TYR A 58 29.46 0.56 23.89
C TYR A 58 28.39 0.32 22.82
N LYS A 59 27.16 -0.02 23.22
CA LYS A 59 26.03 -0.19 22.30
C LYS A 59 25.78 1.08 21.48
N LYS A 60 25.81 2.26 22.11
CA LYS A 60 25.63 3.52 21.40
C LYS A 60 26.74 3.77 20.38
N THR A 61 28.00 3.54 20.76
CA THR A 61 29.15 3.67 19.85
C THR A 61 29.09 2.66 18.70
N PHE A 62 28.62 1.44 18.97
CA PHE A 62 28.36 0.40 17.97
C PHE A 62 27.24 0.81 17.01
N ASP A 63 26.08 1.25 17.52
CA ASP A 63 24.92 1.68 16.71
C ASP A 63 25.22 2.92 15.86
N ASN A 64 26.11 3.80 16.34
CA ASN A 64 26.62 4.96 15.58
C ASN A 64 27.61 4.57 14.47
N GLY A 65 28.02 3.30 14.39
CA GLY A 65 28.98 2.81 13.39
C GLY A 65 30.41 3.30 13.62
N GLU A 66 30.75 3.68 14.85
CA GLU A 66 32.10 4.12 15.24
C GLU A 66 33.03 2.92 15.53
N ILE A 67 32.45 1.75 15.81
CA ILE A 67 33.19 0.50 15.99
C ILE A 67 33.26 -0.23 14.65
N LYS A 68 34.41 -0.12 13.98
CA LYS A 68 34.67 -0.76 12.69
C LYS A 68 36.08 -1.33 12.66
N ILE A 69 36.19 -2.56 12.21
CA ILE A 69 37.47 -3.21 11.93
C ILE A 69 37.37 -3.68 10.48
N GLU A 70 38.32 -3.25 9.66
CA GLU A 70 38.35 -3.59 8.23
C GLU A 70 38.36 -5.11 8.05
N HIS A 71 37.53 -5.63 7.15
CA HIS A 71 37.37 -7.06 6.86
C HIS A 71 36.81 -7.93 8.00
N VAL A 72 36.11 -7.31 8.96
CA VAL A 72 35.50 -8.00 10.10
C VAL A 72 34.06 -7.52 10.32
N ASP A 73 33.13 -8.46 10.30
CA ASP A 73 31.75 -8.27 10.73
C ASP A 73 31.66 -8.38 12.25
N ILE A 74 31.09 -7.37 12.90
CA ILE A 74 30.98 -7.28 14.36
C ILE A 74 29.51 -7.41 14.74
N ALA A 75 29.18 -8.34 15.64
CA ALA A 75 27.85 -8.53 16.19
C ALA A 75 27.84 -8.27 17.70
N LEU A 76 26.93 -7.41 18.17
CA LEU A 76 26.73 -7.12 19.59
C LEU A 76 25.51 -7.87 20.13
N ASN A 77 25.76 -8.77 21.08
CA ASN A 77 24.74 -9.44 21.87
C ASN A 77 24.63 -8.76 23.23
N TYR A 78 23.74 -7.78 23.33
CA TYR A 78 23.49 -7.06 24.58
C TYR A 78 22.02 -7.15 25.02
N THR A 79 21.82 -7.62 26.25
CA THR A 79 20.53 -7.59 26.96
C THR A 79 20.69 -6.73 28.20
N SER A 80 19.91 -5.65 28.30
CA SER A 80 19.98 -4.74 29.45
C SER A 80 19.46 -5.43 30.73
N PRO A 81 20.13 -5.26 31.88
CA PRO A 81 19.66 -5.82 33.14
C PRO A 81 18.35 -5.15 33.60
N THR A 82 17.57 -5.87 34.39
CA THR A 82 16.35 -5.39 35.05
C THR A 82 16.45 -5.64 36.56
N SER A 83 15.55 -5.08 37.35
CA SER A 83 15.52 -5.31 38.81
C SER A 83 15.40 -6.78 39.22
N THR A 84 14.96 -7.66 38.31
CA THR A 84 14.79 -9.10 38.56
C THR A 84 15.74 -9.99 37.76
N ASN A 85 16.34 -9.51 36.66
CA ASN A 85 17.17 -10.32 35.78
C ASN A 85 18.50 -9.63 35.47
N LYS A 86 19.60 -10.38 35.53
CA LYS A 86 20.90 -9.89 35.09
C LYS A 86 20.95 -9.72 33.58
N GLY A 87 21.65 -8.70 33.13
CA GLY A 87 21.92 -8.42 31.73
C GLY A 87 23.07 -9.27 31.21
N LEU A 88 23.22 -9.31 29.89
CA LEU A 88 24.27 -10.05 29.19
C LEU A 88 24.96 -9.11 28.21
N PHE A 89 26.28 -9.14 28.16
CA PHE A 89 27.06 -8.40 27.17
C PHE A 89 28.12 -9.30 26.53
N GLN A 90 28.05 -9.43 25.21
CA GLN A 90 29.03 -10.14 24.40
C GLN A 90 29.17 -9.52 23.01
N VAL A 91 30.39 -9.42 22.50
CA VAL A 91 30.69 -8.99 21.13
C VAL A 91 31.30 -10.16 20.37
N ILE A 92 30.82 -10.42 19.16
CA ILE A 92 31.32 -11.49 18.28
C ILE A 92 31.94 -10.85 17.04
N PHE A 93 33.21 -11.14 16.81
CA PHE A 93 33.96 -10.71 15.64
C PHE A 93 34.03 -11.86 14.64
N THR A 94 33.52 -11.64 13.43
CA THR A 94 33.44 -12.63 12.34
C THR A 94 34.24 -12.13 11.15
N PRO A 95 35.25 -12.87 10.65
CA PRO A 95 35.93 -12.52 9.40
C PRO A 95 34.96 -12.44 8.22
N THR A 96 35.05 -11.38 7.43
CA THR A 96 34.24 -11.25 6.21
C THR A 96 34.71 -12.26 5.15
N ALA A 97 33.76 -12.94 4.51
CA ALA A 97 34.07 -14.01 3.55
C ALA A 97 34.83 -13.48 2.32
N ASN A 98 35.88 -14.21 1.90
CA ASN A 98 36.75 -13.88 0.77
C ASN A 98 37.64 -12.63 0.94
N GLU A 99 37.86 -12.17 2.17
CA GLU A 99 38.70 -11.00 2.45
C GLU A 99 40.00 -11.36 3.23
N LYS A 100 40.71 -10.36 3.73
CA LYS A 100 42.06 -10.44 4.34
C LYS A 100 42.23 -11.52 5.43
N TYR A 101 41.16 -11.89 6.12
CA TYR A 101 41.13 -12.88 7.19
C TYR A 101 40.38 -14.16 6.82
N SER A 102 40.14 -14.39 5.52
CA SER A 102 39.44 -15.58 5.02
C SER A 102 40.15 -16.85 5.47
N GLY A 103 39.52 -17.62 6.35
CA GLY A 103 40.11 -18.81 6.97
C GLY A 103 40.23 -18.73 8.49
N ALA A 104 40.17 -17.54 9.09
CA ALA A 104 40.11 -17.41 10.55
C ALA A 104 38.72 -17.78 11.11
N TRP A 105 38.68 -18.26 12.35
CA TRP A 105 37.43 -18.55 13.07
C TRP A 105 36.93 -17.31 13.82
N PRO A 106 35.60 -17.14 13.97
CA PRO A 106 35.02 -16.08 14.78
C PRO A 106 35.54 -16.09 16.22
N ILE A 107 35.75 -14.91 16.79
CA ILE A 107 36.18 -14.74 18.18
C ILE A 107 35.12 -13.94 18.92
N GLY A 108 34.62 -14.49 20.02
CA GLY A 108 33.75 -13.77 20.95
C GLY A 108 34.54 -13.14 22.10
N SER A 109 34.07 -12.00 22.59
CA SER A 109 34.42 -11.52 23.92
C SER A 109 33.91 -12.48 24.99
N SER A 110 34.43 -12.31 26.20
CA SER A 110 33.86 -12.87 27.43
C SER A 110 32.37 -12.56 27.50
N ASN A 111 31.63 -13.52 28.05
CA ASN A 111 30.20 -13.38 28.27
C ASN A 111 29.98 -12.65 29.60
N ASN A 112 29.96 -11.33 29.55
CA ASN A 112 29.94 -10.50 30.74
C ASN A 112 28.51 -10.39 31.26
N VAL A 113 28.34 -10.76 32.53
CA VAL A 113 27.07 -10.58 33.24
C VAL A 113 27.01 -9.15 33.74
N ILE A 114 25.97 -8.43 33.36
CA ILE A 114 25.77 -7.02 33.71
C ILE A 114 24.75 -6.95 34.84
N GLU A 115 25.13 -6.38 35.97
CA GLU A 115 24.23 -6.19 37.10
C GLU A 115 23.40 -4.91 36.95
N TYR A 116 22.19 -4.95 37.50
CA TYR A 116 21.29 -3.80 37.51
C TYR A 116 21.83 -2.72 38.44
N ASP A 117 22.07 -1.53 37.93
CA ASP A 117 22.56 -0.41 38.72
C ASP A 117 21.40 0.24 39.49
N VAL A 118 21.15 -0.29 40.69
CA VAL A 118 20.07 0.16 41.59
C VAL A 118 20.22 1.64 41.95
N GLN A 119 21.46 2.14 42.14
CA GLN A 119 21.71 3.53 42.51
C GLN A 119 21.36 4.48 41.35
N THR A 120 21.84 4.18 40.15
CA THR A 120 21.53 4.98 38.97
C THR A 120 20.03 4.98 38.69
N ALA A 121 19.36 3.84 38.85
CA ALA A 121 17.92 3.75 38.69
C ALA A 121 17.14 4.53 39.76
N PHE A 122 17.60 4.50 41.01
CA PHE A 122 17.02 5.30 42.10
C PHE A 122 17.17 6.79 41.84
N GLU A 123 18.38 7.25 41.47
CA GLU A 123 18.64 8.65 41.14
C GLU A 123 17.80 9.13 39.97
N ALA A 124 17.65 8.31 38.93
CA ALA A 124 16.76 8.62 37.81
C ALA A 124 15.29 8.75 38.26
N ALA A 125 14.84 7.89 39.17
CA ALA A 125 13.46 7.91 39.68
C ALA A 125 13.13 9.17 40.50
N ILE A 126 14.11 9.72 41.21
CA ILE A 126 13.92 10.92 42.06
C ILE A 126 14.39 12.22 41.40
N ALA A 127 15.14 12.16 40.28
CA ALA A 127 15.89 13.29 39.73
C ALA A 127 15.03 14.55 39.55
N GLU A 128 13.82 14.39 39.02
CA GLU A 128 12.93 15.52 38.76
C GLU A 128 12.45 16.17 40.06
N GLU A 129 12.02 15.37 41.04
CA GLU A 129 11.55 15.89 42.32
C GLU A 129 12.69 16.49 43.12
N LEU A 130 13.86 15.88 43.08
CA LEU A 130 15.08 16.42 43.65
C LEU A 130 15.40 17.79 43.05
N ASN A 131 15.26 17.95 41.74
CA ASN A 131 15.44 19.25 41.07
C ASN A 131 14.37 20.27 41.48
N TYR A 132 13.09 19.89 41.55
CA TYR A 132 12.04 20.80 42.01
C TYR A 132 12.30 21.27 43.45
N ALA A 133 12.64 20.36 44.35
CA ALA A 133 13.01 20.68 45.73
C ALA A 133 14.25 21.61 45.81
N ASN A 134 15.22 21.45 44.89
CA ASN A 134 16.38 22.34 44.78
C ASN A 134 15.99 23.77 44.36
N GLU A 135 14.89 23.96 43.64
CA GLU A 135 14.44 25.28 43.19
C GLU A 135 13.58 26.04 44.21
N ILE A 136 13.13 25.38 45.28
CA ILE A 136 12.34 26.02 46.33
C ILE A 136 13.22 26.96 47.16
N LYS A 137 13.08 28.26 46.88
CA LYS A 137 13.83 29.34 47.52
C LYS A 137 12.94 30.37 48.22
N THR A 138 11.64 30.37 47.97
CA THR A 138 10.66 31.30 48.56
C THR A 138 9.83 30.63 49.64
N ARG A 139 9.30 31.44 50.56
CA ARG A 139 8.34 30.96 51.58
C ARG A 139 7.10 30.37 50.94
N SER A 140 6.54 31.03 49.94
CA SER A 140 5.30 30.57 49.28
C SER A 140 5.46 29.20 48.64
N ALA A 141 6.60 28.90 48.03
CA ALA A 141 6.85 27.59 47.42
C ALA A 141 7.05 26.51 48.49
N ALA A 142 7.79 26.82 49.55
CA ALA A 142 8.04 25.88 50.65
C ALA A 142 6.76 25.54 51.43
N ASP A 143 5.91 26.53 51.72
CA ASP A 143 4.61 26.35 52.40
C ASP A 143 3.65 25.44 51.61
N HIS A 144 3.81 25.33 50.29
CA HIS A 144 2.95 24.55 49.38
C HIS A 144 3.65 23.34 48.76
N TYR A 145 4.78 22.91 49.31
CA TYR A 145 5.45 21.70 48.86
C TYR A 145 4.67 20.46 49.31
N GLU A 146 4.01 19.81 48.34
CA GLU A 146 3.32 18.54 48.55
C GLU A 146 4.25 17.39 48.13
N LYS A 147 4.50 16.45 49.05
CA LYS A 147 5.38 15.31 48.80
C LYS A 147 4.75 14.39 47.74
N PRO A 148 5.42 14.11 46.61
CA PRO A 148 4.86 13.18 45.65
C PRO A 148 4.95 11.74 46.15
N ASN A 149 4.09 10.89 45.59
CA ASN A 149 4.16 9.45 45.81
C ASN A 149 5.06 8.81 44.75
N ILE A 150 6.35 8.63 45.06
CA ILE A 150 7.29 7.89 44.21
C ILE A 150 7.34 6.45 44.72
N LYS A 151 7.03 5.49 43.85
CA LYS A 151 7.02 4.06 44.22
C LYS A 151 8.35 3.66 44.88
N ASP A 152 8.26 2.96 46.00
CA ASP A 152 9.40 2.44 46.77
C ASP A 152 10.35 3.52 47.34
N VAL A 153 9.91 4.78 47.44
CA VAL A 153 10.68 5.90 48.03
C VAL A 153 9.83 6.64 49.07
N ASP A 154 10.37 6.83 50.27
CA ASP A 154 9.81 7.68 51.32
C ASP A 154 10.41 9.08 51.28
N ILE A 155 9.56 10.11 51.26
CA ILE A 155 9.96 11.51 51.10
C ILE A 155 9.63 12.28 52.38
N THR A 156 10.65 12.86 52.98
CA THR A 156 10.50 13.80 54.11
C THR A 156 10.99 15.19 53.71
N ASN A 157 10.49 16.22 54.38
CA ASN A 157 10.97 17.58 54.19
C ASN A 157 11.22 18.23 55.55
N ALA A 158 12.35 18.92 55.66
CA ALA A 158 12.70 19.77 56.79
C ALA A 158 12.42 21.21 56.39
N TYR A 159 11.33 21.77 56.91
CA TYR A 159 10.95 23.16 56.70
C TYR A 159 10.13 23.70 57.87
N THR A 160 10.40 24.95 58.24
CA THR A 160 9.58 25.72 59.19
C THR A 160 9.34 27.11 58.61
N THR A 161 8.16 27.68 58.80
CA THR A 161 7.86 29.02 58.27
C THR A 161 8.76 30.07 58.94
N PRO A 162 9.54 30.87 58.18
CA PRO A 162 10.44 31.87 58.75
C PRO A 162 9.66 33.00 59.44
N LEU A 163 10.14 33.43 60.61
CA LEU A 163 9.65 34.62 61.31
C LEU A 163 10.19 35.92 60.66
N PRO A 164 9.53 37.08 60.87
CA PRO A 164 10.06 38.37 60.45
C PRO A 164 11.50 38.60 60.96
N ASN A 165 12.40 39.01 60.06
CA ASN A 165 13.84 39.19 60.31
C ASN A 165 14.64 37.90 60.65
N ALA A 166 14.08 36.72 60.39
CA ALA A 166 14.78 35.44 60.53
C ALA A 166 14.86 34.71 59.18
N THR A 167 15.80 33.77 59.07
CA THR A 167 15.89 32.83 57.94
C THR A 167 15.44 31.45 58.38
N SER A 168 14.79 30.71 57.49
CA SER A 168 14.54 29.28 57.64
C SER A 168 15.31 28.51 56.57
N THR A 169 15.23 27.19 56.60
CA THR A 169 15.78 26.31 55.57
C THR A 169 14.71 25.39 55.04
N PHE A 170 14.78 25.08 53.75
CA PHE A 170 14.02 24.02 53.11
C PHE A 170 14.98 22.94 52.60
N GLN A 171 14.71 21.68 52.95
CA GLN A 171 15.40 20.52 52.38
C GLN A 171 14.45 19.31 52.28
N ALA A 172 14.39 18.66 51.13
CA ALA A 172 13.70 17.38 50.95
C ALA A 172 14.70 16.22 51.01
N ALA A 173 14.34 15.12 51.66
CA ALA A 173 15.10 13.88 51.71
C ALA A 173 14.31 12.74 51.08
N PHE A 174 14.99 11.98 50.22
CA PHE A 174 14.47 10.87 49.43
C PHE A 174 15.13 9.59 49.92
N ASN A 175 14.36 8.74 50.60
CA ASN A 175 14.85 7.54 51.26
C ASN A 175 14.26 6.30 50.56
N PRO A 176 15.09 5.38 50.04
CA PRO A 176 14.58 4.11 49.55
C PRO A 176 13.84 3.34 50.64
N THR A 177 12.70 2.75 50.29
CA THR A 177 11.95 1.89 51.21
C THR A 177 12.69 0.57 51.44
N PRO A 178 12.65 0.00 52.66
CA PRO A 178 13.38 -1.24 52.97
C PRO A 178 12.94 -2.47 52.16
N THR A 179 11.71 -2.47 51.65
CA THR A 179 11.11 -3.61 50.93
C THR A 179 11.03 -3.40 49.41
N GLY A 180 11.42 -2.22 48.92
CA GLY A 180 11.24 -1.82 47.53
C GLY A 180 12.41 -2.18 46.61
N ILE A 181 12.26 -1.86 45.32
CA ILE A 181 13.28 -2.14 44.30
C ILE A 181 14.58 -1.33 44.47
N TYR A 182 14.51 -0.23 45.21
CA TYR A 182 15.65 0.67 45.47
C TYR A 182 16.33 0.44 46.82
N ARG A 183 15.98 -0.60 47.57
CA ARG A 183 16.43 -0.81 48.98
C ARG A 183 17.96 -0.78 49.17
N GLU A 184 18.73 -1.08 48.13
CA GLU A 184 20.20 -1.11 48.14
C GLU A 184 20.82 0.23 47.70
N ALA A 185 20.01 1.21 47.29
CA ALA A 185 20.48 2.56 46.98
C ALA A 185 20.73 3.39 48.24
N ALA A 186 21.67 4.32 48.14
CA ALA A 186 21.92 5.34 49.16
C ALA A 186 20.88 6.47 49.05
N PRO A 187 20.34 6.97 50.19
CA PRO A 187 19.46 8.13 50.21
C PRO A 187 20.07 9.37 49.56
N ARG A 188 19.20 10.27 49.11
CA ARG A 188 19.57 11.57 48.52
C ARG A 188 18.78 12.69 49.19
N SER A 189 19.34 13.88 49.19
CA SER A 189 18.68 15.07 49.70
C SER A 189 18.85 16.23 48.74
N SER A 190 17.85 17.10 48.67
CA SER A 190 17.98 18.37 47.98
C SER A 190 19.04 19.23 48.67
N ASN A 191 19.45 20.30 47.99
CA ASN A 191 20.21 21.39 48.57
C ASN A 191 19.48 21.93 49.79
N LEU A 192 20.26 22.35 50.78
CA LEU A 192 19.75 23.10 51.92
C LEU A 192 19.52 24.54 51.48
N ASN A 193 18.29 24.84 51.07
CA ASN A 193 17.93 26.17 50.58
C ASN A 193 17.61 27.10 51.76
N ILE A 194 18.32 28.23 51.85
CA ILE A 194 18.03 29.26 52.85
C ILE A 194 16.81 30.06 52.36
N ILE A 195 15.71 29.94 53.09
CA ILE A 195 14.49 30.70 52.87
C ILE A 195 14.60 31.97 53.72
N LYS A 196 14.95 33.08 53.07
CA LYS A 196 15.05 34.39 53.73
C LYS A 196 13.66 35.03 53.87
N PHE A 197 13.50 35.86 54.90
CA PHE A 197 12.48 36.89 54.89
C PHE A 197 12.81 37.88 53.76
N GLU A 198 11.90 38.02 52.79
CA GLU A 198 12.10 38.71 51.50
C GLU A 198 12.26 40.24 51.70
N ASP A 199 13.02 40.94 50.83
CA ASP A 199 12.87 42.41 50.71
C ASP A 199 11.42 42.65 50.24
N PRO A 200 10.53 43.15 51.12
CA PRO A 200 9.11 43.03 50.87
C PRO A 200 8.67 43.83 49.64
N GLY A 201 9.40 44.90 49.29
CA GLY A 201 9.04 45.78 48.17
C GLY A 201 9.35 45.13 46.82
N ILE A 202 10.61 44.75 46.60
CA ILE A 202 11.07 44.20 45.31
C ILE A 202 10.43 42.82 45.05
N GLN A 203 10.27 42.00 46.10
CA GLN A 203 9.64 40.70 45.95
C GLN A 203 8.13 40.80 45.68
N ALA A 204 7.42 41.75 46.31
CA ALA A 204 6.01 41.96 46.01
C ALA A 204 5.81 42.39 44.54
N GLU A 205 6.63 43.32 44.04
CA GLU A 205 6.59 43.72 42.62
C GLU A 205 6.88 42.55 41.66
N PHE A 206 7.83 41.68 42.00
CA PHE A 206 8.13 40.48 41.21
C PHE A 206 6.94 39.51 41.20
N ASN A 207 6.38 39.20 42.38
CA ASN A 207 5.25 38.29 42.53
C ASN A 207 4.01 38.80 41.78
N ASP A 208 3.70 40.09 41.88
CA ASP A 208 2.60 40.72 41.15
C ASP A 208 2.80 40.62 39.64
N LYS A 209 4.04 40.78 39.17
CA LYS A 209 4.34 40.71 37.73
C LYS A 209 4.12 39.30 37.16
N ILE A 210 4.44 38.25 37.92
CA ILE A 210 4.29 36.86 37.47
C ILE A 210 2.92 36.26 37.79
N ALA A 211 2.10 36.91 38.62
CA ALA A 211 0.88 36.35 39.21
C ALA A 211 -0.08 35.74 38.17
N PHE A 212 -0.30 36.42 37.03
CA PHE A 212 -1.18 35.90 35.98
C PHE A 212 -0.64 34.61 35.36
N GLU A 213 0.64 34.58 35.01
CA GLU A 213 1.25 33.42 34.35
C GLU A 213 1.39 32.25 35.33
N LYS A 214 1.78 32.55 36.58
CA LYS A 214 1.84 31.56 37.66
C LYS A 214 0.46 30.97 37.94
N LYS A 215 -0.61 31.78 37.91
CA LYS A 215 -1.99 31.29 38.03
C LYS A 215 -2.37 30.36 36.87
N HIS A 216 -2.08 30.75 35.63
CA HIS A 216 -2.36 29.91 34.46
C HIS A 216 -1.62 28.56 34.54
N ALA A 217 -0.33 28.57 34.90
CA ALA A 217 0.45 27.35 35.12
C ALA A 217 -0.14 26.46 36.23
N ASN A 218 -0.63 27.05 37.32
CA ASN A 218 -1.28 26.33 38.43
C ASN A 218 -2.64 25.73 38.05
N GLU A 219 -3.30 26.22 37.00
CA GLU A 219 -4.63 25.74 36.57
C GLU A 219 -4.56 24.54 35.60
N ILE A 220 -3.36 24.15 35.17
CA ILE A 220 -3.12 22.98 34.30
C ILE A 220 -3.34 21.69 35.09
N LYS A 221 -4.33 20.89 34.67
CA LYS A 221 -4.73 19.64 35.32
C LYS A 221 -4.62 18.41 34.44
N THR A 222 -4.29 18.58 33.15
CA THR A 222 -4.29 17.49 32.17
C THR A 222 -3.06 17.55 31.29
N GLN A 223 -2.67 16.39 30.73
CA GLN A 223 -1.60 16.29 29.74
C GLN A 223 -1.84 17.23 28.56
N LYS A 224 -3.08 17.30 28.07
CA LYS A 224 -3.44 18.16 26.94
C LYS A 224 -3.18 19.64 27.24
N GLN A 225 -3.63 20.13 28.39
CA GLN A 225 -3.40 21.52 28.79
C GLN A 225 -1.90 21.85 28.94
N ALA A 226 -1.10 20.89 29.43
CA ALA A 226 0.36 21.06 29.50
C ALA A 226 1.00 21.13 28.09
N GLU A 227 0.61 20.22 27.19
CA GLU A 227 1.08 20.24 25.79
C GLU A 227 0.67 21.55 25.08
N ASP A 228 -0.55 22.03 25.29
CA ASP A 228 -1.04 23.30 24.73
C ASP A 228 -0.26 24.50 25.29
N TYR A 229 0.01 24.55 26.60
CA TYR A 229 0.82 25.60 27.22
C TYR A 229 2.24 25.66 26.64
N ILE A 230 2.87 24.52 26.40
CA ILE A 230 4.22 24.42 25.81
C ILE A 230 4.23 24.93 24.38
N ASN A 231 3.23 24.55 23.58
CA ASN A 231 3.15 24.94 22.17
C ASN A 231 2.95 26.45 22.00
N ASP A 232 2.22 27.09 22.91
CA ASP A 232 1.95 28.53 22.89
C ASP A 232 2.97 29.36 23.68
N PHE A 233 4.00 28.73 24.25
CA PHE A 233 4.94 29.38 25.15
C PHE A 233 5.84 30.41 24.46
N LYS A 234 6.02 31.55 25.12
CA LYS A 234 6.94 32.62 24.70
C LYS A 234 7.94 32.90 25.84
N PRO A 235 9.25 32.67 25.66
CA PRO A 235 10.23 32.79 26.73
C PRO A 235 10.41 34.21 27.28
N ASP A 236 10.12 35.24 26.48
CA ASP A 236 10.21 36.66 26.87
C ASP A 236 8.85 37.31 27.14
N LYS A 237 7.83 36.50 27.49
CA LYS A 237 6.47 36.98 27.78
C LYS A 237 6.42 38.01 28.92
N ILE A 238 7.36 37.93 29.87
CA ILE A 238 7.48 38.85 31.00
C ILE A 238 8.88 39.47 30.98
N THR A 239 8.94 40.79 30.78
CA THR A 239 10.20 41.55 30.79
C THR A 239 10.95 41.38 32.12
N ASP A 240 12.28 41.24 32.05
CA ASP A 240 13.19 41.03 33.19
C ASP A 240 12.96 39.74 34.01
N VAL A 241 12.16 38.81 33.50
CA VAL A 241 11.93 37.49 34.11
C VAL A 241 12.30 36.39 33.12
N LYS A 242 13.10 35.43 33.55
CA LYS A 242 13.37 34.16 32.86
C LYS A 242 12.30 33.16 33.28
N ILE A 243 11.64 32.55 32.31
CA ILE A 243 10.59 31.55 32.53
C ILE A 243 11.11 30.20 32.02
N GLU A 244 11.18 29.21 32.90
CA GLU A 244 11.64 27.86 32.57
C GLU A 244 10.51 26.85 32.76
N ILE A 245 10.19 26.09 31.71
CA ILE A 245 9.15 25.05 31.75
C ILE A 245 9.80 23.70 32.03
N PHE A 246 9.22 22.96 32.99
CA PHE A 246 9.57 21.59 33.28
C PHE A 246 8.34 20.72 33.00
N TYR A 247 8.48 19.78 32.07
CA TYR A 247 7.40 18.88 31.65
C TYR A 247 7.93 17.45 31.49
N ILE A 248 7.32 16.52 32.22
CA ILE A 248 7.50 15.09 32.01
C ILE A 248 6.19 14.51 31.49
N LYS A 249 6.27 13.86 30.33
CA LYS A 249 5.12 13.21 29.71
C LYS A 249 4.74 11.93 30.50
N PRO A 250 3.45 11.70 30.79
CA PRO A 250 3.00 10.49 31.47
C PRO A 250 3.28 9.25 30.62
N THR A 251 3.53 8.14 31.30
CA THR A 251 3.60 6.79 30.72
C THR A 251 2.58 5.88 31.40
N LEU A 252 2.44 4.64 30.93
CA LEU A 252 1.59 3.65 31.61
C LEU A 252 2.01 3.39 33.06
N GLU A 253 3.29 3.58 33.38
CA GLU A 253 3.87 3.23 34.68
C GLU A 253 4.18 4.45 35.55
N THR A 254 4.26 5.65 34.95
CA THR A 254 4.66 6.88 35.62
C THR A 254 3.69 8.01 35.32
N GLN A 255 3.27 8.73 36.37
CA GLN A 255 2.51 9.96 36.21
C GLN A 255 3.35 11.01 35.46
N GLY A 256 2.67 11.87 34.72
CA GLY A 256 3.25 13.05 34.11
C GLY A 256 3.31 14.19 35.12
N SER A 257 4.16 15.17 34.85
CA SER A 257 4.34 16.34 35.68
C SER A 257 4.51 17.60 34.85
N PHE A 258 4.06 18.73 35.40
CA PHE A 258 4.23 20.04 34.80
C PHE A 258 4.40 21.12 35.86
N TYR A 259 5.41 21.98 35.71
CA TYR A 259 5.55 23.22 36.46
C TYR A 259 6.42 24.24 35.71
N VAL A 260 6.37 25.48 36.18
CA VAL A 260 7.10 26.61 35.60
C VAL A 260 7.89 27.32 36.70
N VAL A 261 9.15 27.63 36.44
CA VAL A 261 9.99 28.42 37.35
C VAL A 261 10.16 29.83 36.81
N PHE A 262 9.84 30.82 37.62
CA PHE A 262 10.03 32.23 37.31
C PHE A 262 11.27 32.74 38.05
N SER A 263 12.28 33.21 37.32
CA SER A 263 13.53 33.70 37.88
C SER A 263 13.83 35.12 37.41
N PRO A 264 14.22 36.06 38.29
CA PRO A 264 14.63 37.39 37.85
C PRO A 264 15.89 37.34 36.99
N LYS A 265 15.91 38.07 35.87
CA LYS A 265 17.10 38.15 34.99
C LYS A 265 18.22 38.95 35.69
N PRO A 266 19.49 38.54 35.56
CA PRO A 266 20.62 39.32 36.06
C PRO A 266 20.61 40.75 35.47
N GLY A 267 20.77 41.78 36.30
CA GLY A 267 20.78 43.18 35.86
C GLY A 267 19.41 43.79 35.54
N GLY A 268 18.31 43.04 35.72
CA GLY A 268 16.94 43.50 35.45
C GLY A 268 16.27 44.20 36.64
N LYS A 269 15.05 44.72 36.42
CA LYS A 269 14.28 45.45 37.45
C LYS A 269 14.09 44.69 38.77
N TYR A 270 13.98 43.36 38.70
CA TYR A 270 13.72 42.49 39.86
C TYR A 270 14.98 41.88 40.46
N GLN A 271 16.16 42.45 40.16
CA GLN A 271 17.41 41.98 40.76
C GLN A 271 17.34 42.07 42.29
N GLY A 272 17.57 40.93 42.96
CA GLY A 272 17.46 40.80 44.42
C GLY A 272 16.21 40.05 44.88
N ALA A 273 15.21 39.86 44.00
CA ALA A 273 14.11 38.92 44.25
C ALA A 273 14.59 37.46 44.16
N LEU A 274 13.86 36.56 44.81
CA LEU A 274 14.08 35.12 44.75
C LEU A 274 13.18 34.49 43.68
N SER A 275 13.69 33.46 43.02
CA SER A 275 12.93 32.67 42.06
C SER A 275 11.71 32.03 42.71
N ASP A 276 10.60 32.03 42.00
CA ASP A 276 9.32 31.55 42.52
C ASP A 276 8.72 30.52 41.54
N PRO A 277 8.66 29.23 41.89
CA PRO A 277 8.00 28.23 41.04
C PRO A 277 6.48 28.29 41.13
N SER A 278 5.80 27.81 40.08
CA SER A 278 4.40 27.39 40.13
C SER A 278 4.25 26.13 40.97
N LYS A 279 3.01 25.79 41.34
CA LYS A 279 2.70 24.47 41.89
C LYS A 279 3.08 23.40 40.88
N LYS A 280 3.61 22.28 41.38
CA LYS A 280 3.81 21.07 40.60
C LYS A 280 2.47 20.37 40.41
N ASN A 281 2.01 20.28 39.17
CA ASN A 281 0.83 19.52 38.82
C ASN A 281 1.25 18.14 38.33
N THR A 282 0.59 17.10 38.81
CA THR A 282 0.73 15.74 38.28
C THR A 282 -0.56 15.32 37.58
N PHE A 283 -0.43 14.50 36.54
CA PHE A 283 -1.58 13.97 35.81
C PHE A 283 -1.30 12.55 35.32
N GLU A 284 -2.36 11.76 35.27
CA GLU A 284 -2.31 10.35 34.90
C GLU A 284 -2.20 10.15 33.39
N TYR A 285 -1.91 8.91 33.02
CA TYR A 285 -1.90 8.46 31.64
C TYR A 285 -3.29 8.54 31.01
N ASP A 286 -3.47 9.43 30.04
CA ASP A 286 -4.75 9.57 29.33
C ASP A 286 -4.89 8.51 28.23
N HIS A 287 -5.57 7.41 28.53
CA HIS A 287 -5.80 6.31 27.59
C HIS A 287 -6.39 6.80 26.25
N GLN A 288 -7.26 7.82 26.26
CA GLN A 288 -7.93 8.32 25.06
C GLN A 288 -6.95 9.08 24.15
N ILE A 289 -6.15 10.00 24.68
CA ILE A 289 -5.20 10.79 23.87
C ILE A 289 -4.19 9.88 23.18
N PHE A 290 -3.66 8.88 23.90
CA PHE A 290 -2.68 7.96 23.33
C PHE A 290 -3.31 7.01 22.30
N PHE A 291 -4.56 6.57 22.53
CA PHE A 291 -5.30 5.80 21.55
C PHE A 291 -5.51 6.58 20.25
N GLU A 292 -5.97 7.84 20.34
CA GLU A 292 -6.20 8.69 19.17
C GLU A 292 -4.91 8.97 18.40
N LYS A 293 -3.80 9.24 19.08
CA LYS A 293 -2.47 9.39 18.44
C LYS A 293 -2.01 8.09 17.76
N ALA A 294 -2.26 6.92 18.36
CA ALA A 294 -1.87 5.63 17.79
C ALA A 294 -2.63 5.31 16.50
N ILE A 295 -3.91 5.67 16.42
CA ILE A 295 -4.76 5.40 15.24
C ILE A 295 -4.73 6.53 14.21
N GLU A 296 -4.20 7.72 14.51
CA GLU A 296 -4.33 8.94 13.70
C GLU A 296 -4.01 8.71 12.21
N LYS A 297 -2.88 8.08 11.91
CA LYS A 297 -2.45 7.79 10.54
C LYS A 297 -3.44 6.87 9.82
N GLU A 298 -3.89 5.84 10.50
CA GLU A 298 -4.76 4.82 9.92
C GLU A 298 -6.21 5.30 9.80
N LEU A 299 -6.67 6.08 10.77
CA LEU A 299 -7.94 6.80 10.73
C LEU A 299 -7.99 7.76 9.53
N ARG A 300 -6.93 8.54 9.30
CA ARG A 300 -6.81 9.40 8.11
C ARG A 300 -6.83 8.60 6.81
N ARG A 301 -6.12 7.47 6.77
CA ARG A 301 -6.11 6.58 5.61
C ARG A 301 -7.51 6.05 5.30
N ALA A 302 -8.22 5.51 6.31
CA ALA A 302 -9.59 5.02 6.17
C ALA A 302 -10.55 6.12 5.70
N ASN A 303 -10.45 7.33 6.27
CA ASN A 303 -11.26 8.49 5.89
C ASN A 303 -11.07 8.90 4.41
N ASN A 304 -9.93 8.60 3.80
CA ASN A 304 -9.62 9.02 2.44
C ASN A 304 -10.04 8.01 1.35
N ILE A 305 -10.59 6.84 1.73
CA ILE A 305 -11.05 5.82 0.77
C ILE A 305 -12.32 6.29 0.07
N LYS A 306 -12.30 6.28 -1.28
CA LYS A 306 -13.39 6.79 -2.11
C LYS A 306 -13.91 5.79 -3.15
N THR A 307 -13.21 4.68 -3.34
CA THR A 307 -13.54 3.67 -4.35
C THR A 307 -13.63 2.27 -3.75
N GLU A 308 -14.40 1.39 -4.38
CA GLU A 308 -14.47 -0.03 -4.00
C GLU A 308 -13.10 -0.72 -4.05
N LYS A 309 -12.28 -0.41 -5.06
CA LYS A 309 -10.95 -1.00 -5.20
C LYS A 309 -10.06 -0.68 -3.99
N GLU A 310 -10.06 0.58 -3.55
CA GLU A 310 -9.31 1.00 -2.35
C GLU A 310 -9.86 0.33 -1.08
N ALA A 311 -11.19 0.22 -0.95
CA ALA A 311 -11.84 -0.45 0.19
C ALA A 311 -11.50 -1.96 0.24
N GLU A 312 -11.54 -2.65 -0.91
CA GLU A 312 -11.17 -4.06 -1.02
C GLU A 312 -9.70 -4.28 -0.69
N GLU A 313 -8.82 -3.42 -1.19
CA GLU A 313 -7.41 -3.46 -0.86
C GLU A 313 -7.20 -3.26 0.65
N TYR A 314 -7.88 -2.29 1.26
CA TYR A 314 -7.82 -2.04 2.69
C TYR A 314 -8.24 -3.28 3.51
N VAL A 315 -9.39 -3.86 3.20
CA VAL A 315 -9.89 -5.07 3.87
C VAL A 315 -8.90 -6.23 3.72
N LYS A 316 -8.32 -6.41 2.53
CA LYS A 316 -7.31 -7.44 2.27
C LYS A 316 -6.04 -7.21 3.09
N GLN A 317 -5.54 -5.98 3.15
CA GLN A 317 -4.36 -5.63 3.94
C GLN A 317 -4.60 -5.84 5.45
N ASN A 318 -5.81 -5.50 5.93
CA ASN A 318 -6.21 -5.77 7.32
C ASN A 318 -6.25 -7.27 7.63
N ASN A 319 -6.92 -8.06 6.79
CA ASN A 319 -7.05 -9.51 6.98
C ASN A 319 -5.71 -10.25 6.90
N ASN A 320 -4.78 -9.76 6.08
CA ASN A 320 -3.43 -10.30 5.96
C ASN A 320 -2.48 -9.78 7.07
N GLY A 321 -2.96 -8.94 7.98
CA GLY A 321 -2.19 -8.42 9.10
C GLY A 321 -1.12 -7.40 8.72
N GLN A 322 -1.22 -6.77 7.54
CA GLN A 322 -0.35 -5.67 7.13
C GLN A 322 -0.73 -4.37 7.84
N ILE A 323 -2.01 -4.21 8.19
CA ILE A 323 -2.51 -3.13 9.03
C ILE A 323 -2.61 -3.67 10.45
N LYS A 324 -1.69 -3.25 11.32
CA LYS A 324 -1.68 -3.62 12.73
C LYS A 324 -1.32 -2.41 13.58
N ILE A 325 -2.14 -2.18 14.59
CA ILE A 325 -1.86 -1.26 15.68
C ILE A 325 -1.93 -2.11 16.94
N GLN A 326 -0.82 -2.14 17.70
CA GLN A 326 -0.74 -2.93 18.93
C GLN A 326 -1.89 -2.56 19.87
N ASP A 327 -2.52 -3.56 20.51
CA ASP A 327 -3.62 -3.40 21.47
C ASP A 327 -4.88 -2.71 20.90
N VAL A 328 -5.05 -2.70 19.58
CA VAL A 328 -6.23 -2.15 18.90
C VAL A 328 -6.76 -3.16 17.88
N LYS A 329 -8.02 -3.54 18.05
CA LYS A 329 -8.76 -4.33 17.08
C LYS A 329 -9.34 -3.42 16.00
N ILE A 330 -8.93 -3.67 14.76
CA ILE A 330 -9.37 -2.93 13.58
C ILE A 330 -10.44 -3.74 12.84
N LYS A 331 -11.65 -3.19 12.73
CA LYS A 331 -12.79 -3.83 12.05
C LYS A 331 -13.27 -2.97 10.89
N PRO A 332 -12.85 -3.25 9.64
CA PRO A 332 -13.43 -2.60 8.48
C PRO A 332 -14.83 -3.15 8.19
N THR A 333 -15.76 -2.25 7.89
CA THR A 333 -17.06 -2.56 7.30
C THR A 333 -17.05 -2.11 5.85
N TYR A 334 -17.34 -3.03 4.94
CA TYR A 334 -17.37 -2.78 3.50
C TYR A 334 -18.63 -3.39 2.89
N ILE A 335 -19.43 -2.56 2.23
CA ILE A 335 -20.61 -2.95 1.47
C ILE A 335 -20.40 -2.49 0.02
N LYS A 336 -20.47 -3.43 -0.91
CA LYS A 336 -20.36 -3.16 -2.35
C LYS A 336 -21.53 -2.31 -2.86
N ALA A 337 -21.24 -1.44 -3.81
CA ALA A 337 -22.22 -0.77 -4.64
C ALA A 337 -23.06 -1.83 -5.38
N SER A 338 -24.37 -1.65 -5.38
CA SER A 338 -25.31 -2.53 -6.09
C SER A 338 -25.54 -2.08 -7.53
N ALA A 339 -25.33 -0.80 -7.83
CA ALA A 339 -25.54 -0.18 -9.13
C ALA A 339 -24.65 1.08 -9.30
N PRO A 340 -24.43 1.58 -10.54
CA PRO A 340 -23.61 2.77 -10.80
C PRO A 340 -24.02 4.03 -10.03
N ASP A 341 -25.32 4.17 -9.75
CA ASP A 341 -25.94 5.29 -9.03
C ASP A 341 -26.20 4.98 -7.54
N SER A 342 -25.92 3.76 -7.10
CA SER A 342 -26.12 3.30 -5.72
C SER A 342 -24.76 3.02 -5.07
N PRO A 343 -24.10 4.04 -4.47
CA PRO A 343 -22.75 3.90 -3.95
C PRO A 343 -22.69 2.87 -2.81
N GLY A 344 -21.53 2.21 -2.70
CA GLY A 344 -21.24 1.34 -1.57
C GLY A 344 -20.96 2.14 -0.29
N LEU A 345 -20.70 1.42 0.79
CA LEU A 345 -20.36 1.99 2.10
C LEU A 345 -19.04 1.42 2.59
N PHE A 346 -18.18 2.30 3.12
CA PHE A 346 -16.97 1.92 3.82
C PHE A 346 -16.76 2.73 5.09
N TYR A 347 -16.41 2.06 6.19
CA TYR A 347 -15.87 2.69 7.40
C TYR A 347 -15.08 1.66 8.22
N VAL A 348 -14.31 2.13 9.20
CA VAL A 348 -13.47 1.29 10.06
C VAL A 348 -13.72 1.64 11.51
N ASP A 349 -14.00 0.63 12.32
CA ASP A 349 -14.04 0.74 13.76
C ASP A 349 -12.66 0.38 14.35
N PHE A 350 -12.10 1.31 15.13
CA PHE A 350 -10.91 1.11 15.93
C PHE A 350 -11.35 0.87 17.38
N ILE A 351 -11.09 -0.34 17.89
CA ILE A 351 -11.59 -0.78 19.20
C ILE A 351 -10.39 -1.14 20.07
N PRO A 352 -10.14 -0.42 21.17
CA PRO A 352 -9.13 -0.80 22.16
C PRO A 352 -9.32 -2.22 22.69
N GLU A 353 -8.23 -2.97 22.85
CA GLU A 353 -8.32 -4.28 23.48
C GLU A 353 -8.53 -4.16 25.01
N PRO A 354 -9.40 -4.99 25.62
CA PRO A 354 -9.76 -4.89 27.04
C PRO A 354 -8.58 -5.02 28.02
N ASN A 355 -7.53 -5.74 27.61
CA ASN A 355 -6.33 -5.98 28.42
C ASN A 355 -5.10 -5.22 27.88
N GLY A 356 -5.31 -4.31 26.93
CA GLY A 356 -4.25 -3.59 26.24
C GLY A 356 -3.92 -2.24 26.85
N LYS A 357 -2.90 -1.57 26.30
CA LYS A 357 -2.45 -0.22 26.68
C LYS A 357 -3.56 0.85 26.65
N TYR A 358 -4.60 0.66 25.85
CA TYR A 358 -5.68 1.63 25.63
C TYR A 358 -7.01 1.20 26.28
N LYS A 359 -7.00 0.26 27.24
CA LYS A 359 -8.19 -0.40 27.79
C LYS A 359 -9.33 0.53 28.28
N GLU A 360 -9.02 1.77 28.69
CA GLU A 360 -10.01 2.75 29.18
C GLU A 360 -10.42 3.77 28.10
N ALA A 361 -9.86 3.68 26.90
CA ALA A 361 -10.23 4.54 25.79
C ALA A 361 -11.56 4.10 25.17
N ASN A 362 -12.31 5.07 24.66
CA ASN A 362 -13.51 4.83 23.87
C ASN A 362 -13.12 4.50 22.43
N SER A 363 -13.83 3.53 21.84
CA SER A 363 -13.70 3.20 20.42
C SER A 363 -13.87 4.42 19.52
N LYS A 364 -13.16 4.45 18.39
CA LYS A 364 -13.27 5.50 17.38
C LYS A 364 -13.68 4.89 16.05
N GLN A 365 -14.61 5.52 15.37
CA GLN A 365 -14.99 5.16 14.00
C GLN A 365 -14.38 6.16 13.02
N SER A 366 -13.97 5.67 11.85
CA SER A 366 -13.69 6.53 10.71
C SER A 366 -14.97 7.23 10.22
N SER A 367 -14.83 8.20 9.34
CA SER A 367 -15.98 8.73 8.60
C SER A 367 -16.64 7.61 7.80
N GLN A 368 -17.96 7.67 7.69
CA GLN A 368 -18.71 6.82 6.77
C GLN A 368 -18.55 7.36 5.36
N ASN A 369 -17.82 6.61 4.54
CA ASN A 369 -17.52 6.99 3.17
C ASN A 369 -18.46 6.29 2.20
N SER A 370 -19.15 7.08 1.38
CA SER A 370 -19.80 6.57 0.18
C SER A 370 -18.73 6.29 -0.87
N ILE A 371 -18.60 5.02 -1.26
CA ILE A 371 -17.57 4.58 -2.19
C ILE A 371 -18.16 4.31 -3.57
N ARG A 372 -17.45 4.77 -4.60
CA ARG A 372 -17.86 4.57 -6.00
C ARG A 372 -17.53 3.15 -6.44
N GLY A 373 -18.52 2.50 -7.06
CA GLY A 373 -18.34 1.18 -7.65
C GLY A 373 -17.53 1.18 -8.93
N ASP A 374 -17.09 0.01 -9.36
CA ASP A 374 -16.38 -0.17 -10.64
C ASP A 374 -17.32 0.06 -11.83
N LEU A 375 -17.34 1.31 -12.32
CA LEU A 375 -18.13 1.73 -13.47
C LEU A 375 -17.87 0.87 -14.72
N GLN A 376 -16.63 0.41 -14.92
CA GLN A 376 -16.31 -0.43 -16.08
C GLN A 376 -16.98 -1.79 -15.96
N ALA A 377 -16.92 -2.42 -14.78
CA ALA A 377 -17.55 -3.71 -14.56
C ALA A 377 -19.07 -3.66 -14.75
N PHE A 378 -19.73 -2.60 -14.26
CA PHE A 378 -21.16 -2.40 -14.48
C PHE A 378 -21.50 -2.19 -15.97
N PHE A 379 -20.71 -1.38 -16.68
CA PHE A 379 -20.88 -1.16 -18.11
C PHE A 379 -20.75 -2.46 -18.91
N GLU A 380 -19.70 -3.25 -18.63
CA GLU A 380 -19.46 -4.52 -19.32
C GLU A 380 -20.58 -5.54 -19.10
N LYS A 381 -21.09 -5.62 -17.87
CA LYS A 381 -22.22 -6.48 -17.54
C LYS A 381 -23.49 -6.04 -18.28
N ALA A 382 -23.72 -4.73 -18.42
CA ALA A 382 -24.89 -4.19 -19.12
C ALA A 382 -24.87 -4.52 -20.62
N ILE A 383 -23.70 -4.50 -21.25
CA ILE A 383 -23.56 -4.78 -22.69
C ILE A 383 -23.33 -6.26 -23.01
N GLU A 384 -23.11 -7.12 -22.02
CA GLU A 384 -22.61 -8.50 -22.22
C GLU A 384 -23.43 -9.29 -23.25
N SER A 385 -24.77 -9.28 -23.12
CA SER A 385 -25.65 -9.99 -24.05
C SER A 385 -25.61 -9.41 -25.45
N ALA A 386 -25.62 -8.08 -25.58
CA ALA A 386 -25.56 -7.40 -26.87
C ALA A 386 -24.20 -7.61 -27.57
N PHE A 387 -23.12 -7.62 -26.80
CA PHE A 387 -21.76 -7.88 -27.26
C PHE A 387 -21.66 -9.30 -27.84
N LYS A 388 -22.13 -10.32 -27.09
CA LYS A 388 -22.17 -11.72 -27.55
C LYS A 388 -22.98 -11.89 -28.84
N ASN A 389 -24.14 -11.24 -28.94
CA ASN A 389 -24.96 -11.32 -30.16
C ASN A 389 -24.27 -10.69 -31.37
N ALA A 390 -23.51 -9.60 -31.19
CA ALA A 390 -22.74 -8.99 -32.27
C ALA A 390 -21.58 -9.90 -32.74
N GLU A 391 -20.94 -10.63 -31.82
CA GLU A 391 -19.85 -11.56 -32.16
C GLU A 391 -20.30 -12.83 -32.89
N GLN A 392 -21.60 -13.14 -32.86
CA GLN A 392 -22.17 -14.29 -33.58
C GLN A 392 -22.37 -14.03 -35.08
N VAL A 393 -22.26 -12.78 -35.53
CA VAL A 393 -22.42 -12.43 -36.95
C VAL A 393 -21.22 -12.95 -37.76
N GLN A 394 -21.48 -13.85 -38.70
CA GLN A 394 -20.43 -14.44 -39.55
C GLN A 394 -20.73 -14.29 -41.05
N LYS A 395 -22.00 -14.16 -41.43
CA LYS A 395 -22.42 -14.13 -42.83
C LYS A 395 -22.87 -12.75 -43.31
N ARG A 396 -22.85 -12.54 -44.63
CA ARG A 396 -23.30 -11.30 -45.27
C ARG A 396 -24.75 -10.95 -44.92
N LEU A 397 -25.66 -11.93 -44.98
CA LEU A 397 -27.08 -11.71 -44.68
C LEU A 397 -27.30 -11.29 -43.22
N GLU A 398 -26.59 -11.92 -42.28
CA GLU A 398 -26.64 -11.60 -40.85
C GLU A 398 -26.11 -10.19 -40.58
N ALA A 399 -24.96 -9.83 -41.16
CA ALA A 399 -24.34 -8.52 -41.02
C ALA A 399 -25.24 -7.41 -41.60
N ASN A 400 -25.84 -7.65 -42.77
CA ASN A 400 -26.78 -6.75 -43.39
C ASN A 400 -28.01 -6.53 -42.50
N ASN A 401 -28.61 -7.62 -42.00
CA ASN A 401 -29.83 -7.61 -41.19
C ASN A 401 -29.62 -7.30 -39.70
N TYR A 402 -28.36 -7.17 -39.24
CA TYR A 402 -28.07 -6.90 -37.83
C TYR A 402 -28.72 -5.58 -37.39
N LYS A 403 -29.63 -5.69 -36.41
CA LYS A 403 -30.26 -4.56 -35.73
C LYS A 403 -29.53 -4.31 -34.42
N THR A 404 -29.13 -3.06 -34.20
CA THR A 404 -28.52 -2.66 -32.93
C THR A 404 -29.55 -2.79 -31.80
N PRO A 405 -29.26 -3.54 -30.72
CA PRO A 405 -30.14 -3.60 -29.57
C PRO A 405 -30.17 -2.26 -28.84
N ILE A 406 -31.18 -2.04 -27.98
CA ILE A 406 -31.23 -0.89 -27.09
C ILE A 406 -30.65 -1.31 -25.75
N VAL A 407 -29.57 -0.65 -25.33
CA VAL A 407 -29.00 -0.78 -23.98
C VAL A 407 -29.05 0.62 -23.36
N ASN A 408 -29.71 0.76 -22.21
CA ASN A 408 -29.86 2.05 -21.56
C ASN A 408 -28.50 2.73 -21.34
N ASP A 409 -28.43 4.03 -21.64
CA ASP A 409 -27.23 4.85 -21.48
C ASP A 409 -25.99 4.41 -22.27
N VAL A 410 -26.16 3.55 -23.28
CA VAL A 410 -25.10 3.11 -24.19
C VAL A 410 -25.49 3.41 -25.63
N HIS A 411 -24.64 4.17 -26.33
CA HIS A 411 -24.71 4.33 -27.77
C HIS A 411 -24.01 3.16 -28.46
N ILE A 412 -24.63 2.60 -29.49
CA ILE A 412 -24.10 1.44 -30.22
C ILE A 412 -23.91 1.83 -31.68
N GLU A 413 -22.65 1.81 -32.13
CA GLU A 413 -22.28 2.05 -33.52
C GLU A 413 -22.06 0.73 -34.25
N LYS A 414 -22.80 0.53 -35.34
CA LYS A 414 -22.57 -0.56 -36.31
C LYS A 414 -21.68 -0.04 -37.43
N LYS A 415 -20.57 -0.72 -37.68
CA LYS A 415 -19.72 -0.52 -38.86
C LYS A 415 -19.79 -1.77 -39.73
N TYR A 416 -20.40 -1.61 -40.91
CA TYR A 416 -20.51 -2.67 -41.89
C TYR A 416 -20.04 -2.17 -43.26
N GLU A 417 -19.05 -2.85 -43.81
CA GLU A 417 -18.58 -2.66 -45.17
C GLU A 417 -19.08 -3.84 -46.01
N GLU A 418 -19.94 -3.53 -46.99
CA GLU A 418 -20.52 -4.52 -47.90
C GLU A 418 -19.40 -5.26 -48.67
N PRO A 419 -19.40 -6.61 -48.67
CA PRO A 419 -18.45 -7.37 -49.47
C PRO A 419 -18.70 -7.19 -50.96
N LYS A 420 -17.65 -7.33 -51.76
CA LYS A 420 -17.73 -7.40 -53.22
C LYS A 420 -17.20 -8.75 -53.69
N GLN A 421 -17.58 -9.19 -54.88
CA GLN A 421 -17.14 -10.47 -55.44
C GLN A 421 -15.61 -10.66 -55.43
N TRP A 422 -14.84 -9.58 -55.53
CA TRP A 422 -13.37 -9.57 -55.54
C TRP A 422 -12.71 -9.04 -54.25
N ARG A 423 -13.49 -8.68 -53.22
CA ARG A 423 -12.96 -8.12 -51.97
C ARG A 423 -13.88 -8.43 -50.80
N PRO A 424 -13.39 -9.05 -49.71
CA PRO A 424 -14.21 -9.28 -48.54
C PRO A 424 -14.62 -7.95 -47.89
N GLY A 425 -15.82 -7.96 -47.31
CA GLY A 425 -16.36 -6.90 -46.49
C GLY A 425 -15.92 -7.03 -45.04
N SER A 426 -16.50 -6.20 -44.16
CA SER A 426 -16.21 -6.32 -42.73
C SER A 426 -17.36 -5.90 -41.84
N PHE A 427 -17.44 -6.49 -40.66
CA PHE A 427 -18.45 -6.17 -39.64
C PHE A 427 -17.78 -5.95 -38.28
N GLN A 428 -18.20 -4.89 -37.59
CA GLN A 428 -17.78 -4.57 -36.24
C GLN A 428 -18.85 -3.74 -35.51
N VAL A 429 -19.00 -3.95 -34.21
CA VAL A 429 -19.89 -3.15 -33.35
C VAL A 429 -19.08 -2.50 -32.23
N THR A 430 -19.34 -1.22 -31.97
CA THR A 430 -18.72 -0.45 -30.89
C THR A 430 -19.80 0.00 -29.90
N PHE A 431 -19.58 -0.29 -28.62
CA PHE A 431 -20.43 0.09 -27.49
C PHE A 431 -19.78 1.27 -26.77
N ILE A 432 -20.47 2.41 -26.72
CA ILE A 432 -19.97 3.69 -26.25
C ILE A 432 -20.87 4.18 -25.11
N PRO A 433 -20.36 4.34 -23.88
CA PRO A 433 -21.11 4.98 -22.80
C PRO A 433 -21.55 6.38 -23.21
N THR A 434 -22.82 6.71 -22.99
CA THR A 434 -23.32 8.05 -23.31
C THR A 434 -22.74 9.10 -22.36
N ALA A 435 -22.54 10.33 -22.85
CA ALA A 435 -21.89 11.40 -22.10
C ALA A 435 -22.65 11.87 -20.84
N ASN A 436 -23.95 11.57 -20.77
CA ASN A 436 -24.84 11.97 -19.67
C ASN A 436 -25.50 10.77 -18.95
N GLY A 437 -25.11 9.54 -19.29
CA GLY A 437 -25.69 8.33 -18.73
C GLY A 437 -24.98 7.82 -17.47
N ILE A 438 -25.56 6.79 -16.85
CA ILE A 438 -25.04 6.20 -15.59
C ILE A 438 -23.65 5.55 -15.72
N TYR A 439 -23.20 5.24 -16.93
CA TYR A 439 -21.88 4.65 -17.22
C TYR A 439 -20.83 5.69 -17.64
N LYS A 440 -21.11 7.00 -17.46
CA LYS A 440 -20.18 8.08 -17.81
C LYS A 440 -18.81 7.88 -17.15
N GLY A 441 -17.77 7.78 -17.98
CA GLY A 441 -16.39 7.56 -17.55
C GLY A 441 -15.88 6.12 -17.72
N ALA A 442 -16.77 5.16 -18.02
CA ALA A 442 -16.34 3.84 -18.51
C ALA A 442 -15.71 3.96 -19.90
N LYS A 443 -14.85 3.01 -20.26
CA LYS A 443 -14.21 2.93 -21.57
C LYS A 443 -15.11 2.18 -22.55
N SER A 444 -15.23 2.71 -23.76
CA SER A 444 -15.90 2.03 -24.86
C SER A 444 -15.31 0.64 -25.12
N LYS A 445 -16.17 -0.28 -25.55
CA LYS A 445 -15.77 -1.66 -25.88
C LYS A 445 -16.21 -1.95 -27.31
N GLN A 446 -15.38 -2.65 -28.07
CA GLN A 446 -15.68 -3.00 -29.46
C GLN A 446 -15.50 -4.50 -29.67
N THR A 447 -16.32 -5.09 -30.53
CA THR A 447 -16.12 -6.47 -30.96
C THR A 447 -14.87 -6.58 -31.83
N ASN A 448 -14.41 -7.81 -32.03
CA ASN A 448 -13.42 -8.08 -33.07
C ASN A 448 -13.98 -7.67 -34.44
N LYS A 449 -13.11 -7.15 -35.30
CA LYS A 449 -13.46 -6.90 -36.70
C LYS A 449 -13.50 -8.24 -37.43
N ILE A 450 -14.66 -8.62 -37.92
CA ILE A 450 -14.87 -9.89 -38.63
C ILE A 450 -14.83 -9.61 -40.14
N GLU A 451 -14.11 -10.45 -40.87
CA GLU A 451 -14.09 -10.43 -42.33
C GLU A 451 -15.30 -11.18 -42.88
N ILE A 452 -16.09 -10.54 -43.74
CA ILE A 452 -17.31 -11.10 -44.31
C ILE A 452 -17.07 -11.41 -45.78
N LYS A 453 -17.17 -12.67 -46.18
CA LYS A 453 -17.06 -13.08 -47.59
C LYS A 453 -18.30 -12.66 -48.37
N TYR A 454 -18.13 -12.51 -49.69
CA TYR A 454 -19.26 -12.25 -50.57
C TYR A 454 -20.08 -13.54 -50.75
N GLU A 455 -21.36 -13.48 -50.41
CA GLU A 455 -22.37 -14.51 -50.64
C GLU A 455 -23.61 -13.79 -51.20
N ALA A 456 -24.19 -14.22 -52.32
CA ALA A 456 -25.36 -13.57 -52.88
C ALA A 456 -26.57 -13.75 -51.94
N ILE A 457 -27.30 -12.67 -51.68
CA ILE A 457 -28.47 -12.66 -50.80
C ILE A 457 -29.78 -12.58 -51.58
N HIS A 458 -29.73 -12.12 -52.83
CA HIS A 458 -30.86 -12.07 -53.75
C HIS A 458 -30.57 -12.82 -55.05
N ILE A 459 -31.56 -13.58 -55.55
CA ILE A 459 -31.46 -14.28 -56.84
C ILE A 459 -31.15 -13.33 -58.00
N GLN A 460 -31.58 -12.06 -57.91
CA GLN A 460 -31.28 -11.05 -58.93
C GLN A 460 -29.76 -10.82 -59.06
N GLU A 461 -28.98 -10.95 -58.00
CA GLU A 461 -27.52 -10.81 -58.07
C GLU A 461 -26.89 -11.92 -58.93
N TYR A 462 -27.44 -13.14 -58.88
CA TYR A 462 -27.04 -14.23 -59.77
C TYR A 462 -27.49 -13.93 -61.22
N LEU A 463 -28.75 -13.53 -61.41
CA LEU A 463 -29.29 -13.22 -62.74
C LEU A 463 -28.49 -12.08 -63.41
N ASP A 464 -28.19 -11.02 -62.68
CA ASP A 464 -27.40 -9.89 -63.17
C ASP A 464 -25.97 -10.30 -63.53
N ALA A 465 -25.37 -11.23 -62.76
CA ALA A 465 -24.04 -11.75 -63.06
C ALA A 465 -23.99 -12.57 -64.35
N ILE A 466 -25.04 -13.35 -64.64
CA ILE A 466 -25.11 -14.17 -65.86
C ILE A 466 -25.68 -13.40 -67.07
N ASN A 467 -26.43 -12.33 -66.86
CA ASN A 467 -27.15 -11.60 -67.89
C ASN A 467 -26.28 -11.14 -69.08
N PRO A 468 -25.05 -10.63 -68.90
CA PRO A 468 -24.19 -10.27 -70.04
C PRO A 468 -23.95 -11.47 -70.98
N MET A 469 -23.72 -12.65 -70.40
CA MET A 469 -23.47 -13.88 -71.13
C MET A 469 -24.73 -14.43 -71.81
N VAL A 470 -25.86 -14.37 -71.10
CA VAL A 470 -27.19 -14.72 -71.64
C VAL A 470 -27.51 -13.86 -72.86
N LYS A 471 -27.32 -12.54 -72.77
CA LYS A 471 -27.56 -11.61 -73.89
C LYS A 471 -26.63 -11.86 -75.07
N GLU A 472 -25.35 -12.16 -74.80
CA GLU A 472 -24.40 -12.49 -75.87
C GLU A 472 -24.84 -13.75 -76.62
N PHE A 473 -25.28 -14.79 -75.90
CA PHE A 473 -25.83 -16.01 -76.49
C PHE A 473 -27.14 -15.76 -77.27
N GLU A 474 -28.07 -14.99 -76.69
CA GLU A 474 -29.35 -14.66 -77.33
C GLU A 474 -29.17 -13.81 -78.61
N SER A 475 -28.08 -13.06 -78.72
CA SER A 475 -27.79 -12.21 -79.89
C SER A 475 -27.39 -12.99 -81.15
N ILE A 476 -27.01 -14.26 -81.02
CA ILE A 476 -26.55 -15.13 -82.11
C ILE A 476 -27.67 -15.33 -83.13
N LYS A 477 -27.53 -14.93 -84.40
CA LYS A 477 -28.59 -15.11 -85.41
C LYS A 477 -28.20 -16.03 -86.55
N TYR A 478 -26.94 -15.99 -86.94
CA TYR A 478 -26.43 -16.70 -88.10
C TYR A 478 -25.35 -17.72 -87.71
N LEU A 479 -25.07 -18.68 -88.60
CA LEU A 479 -24.03 -19.67 -88.40
C LEU A 479 -22.66 -19.07 -88.00
N ASN A 480 -22.29 -17.94 -88.59
CA ASN A 480 -21.04 -17.22 -88.27
C ASN A 480 -21.04 -16.61 -86.86
N ASP A 481 -22.18 -16.13 -86.36
CA ASP A 481 -22.28 -15.62 -84.99
C ASP A 481 -22.08 -16.75 -83.98
N GLY A 482 -22.66 -17.93 -84.27
CA GLY A 482 -22.47 -19.14 -83.47
C GLY A 482 -21.02 -19.61 -83.46
N ARG A 483 -20.36 -19.58 -84.62
CA ARG A 483 -18.92 -19.88 -84.77
C ARG A 483 -18.05 -18.94 -83.94
N ASN A 484 -18.34 -17.64 -83.96
CA ASN A 484 -17.61 -16.63 -83.20
C ASN A 484 -17.79 -16.83 -81.69
N PHE A 485 -19.03 -17.05 -81.23
CA PHE A 485 -19.33 -17.34 -79.83
C PHE A 485 -18.62 -18.61 -79.34
N TRP A 486 -18.69 -19.70 -80.13
CA TRP A 486 -18.00 -20.95 -79.81
C TRP A 486 -16.48 -20.78 -79.75
N THR A 487 -15.91 -20.02 -80.69
CA THR A 487 -14.46 -19.76 -80.72
C THR A 487 -13.99 -18.97 -79.49
N ARG A 488 -14.86 -18.08 -78.98
CA ARG A 488 -14.55 -17.23 -77.82
C ARG A 488 -14.67 -17.98 -76.49
N PHE A 489 -15.70 -18.80 -76.31
CA PHE A 489 -16.05 -19.38 -75.00
C PHE A 489 -16.06 -20.90 -74.93
N GLY A 490 -16.25 -21.56 -76.07
CA GLY A 490 -16.31 -23.01 -76.17
C GLY A 490 -14.92 -23.60 -76.41
N ARG A 491 -14.54 -23.71 -77.68
CA ARG A 491 -13.28 -24.29 -78.16
C ARG A 491 -12.84 -23.65 -79.47
N GLY A 492 -11.73 -24.11 -80.06
CA GLY A 492 -11.19 -23.52 -81.30
C GLY A 492 -12.10 -23.69 -82.53
N PHE A 493 -11.95 -22.80 -83.50
CA PHE A 493 -12.70 -22.78 -84.76
C PHE A 493 -12.66 -24.11 -85.53
N HIS A 494 -11.54 -24.85 -85.44
CA HIS A 494 -11.38 -26.15 -86.08
C HIS A 494 -12.41 -27.19 -85.62
N GLU A 495 -12.82 -27.13 -84.35
CA GLU A 495 -13.81 -28.06 -83.77
C GLU A 495 -15.23 -27.70 -84.18
N TRP A 496 -15.50 -26.42 -84.48
CA TRP A 496 -16.78 -25.99 -85.05
C TRP A 496 -16.94 -26.47 -86.50
N ASP A 497 -15.97 -26.13 -87.35
CA ASP A 497 -16.07 -26.33 -88.81
C ASP A 497 -15.99 -27.81 -89.22
N ARG A 498 -15.29 -28.64 -88.44
CA ARG A 498 -15.04 -30.06 -88.77
C ARG A 498 -15.91 -31.05 -88.01
N LEU A 499 -16.79 -30.58 -87.14
CA LEU A 499 -17.65 -31.47 -86.36
C LEU A 499 -18.65 -32.18 -87.31
N PRO A 500 -18.63 -33.52 -87.43
CA PRO A 500 -19.46 -34.23 -88.40
C PRO A 500 -20.94 -34.24 -88.04
N ASN A 501 -21.83 -34.35 -89.04
CA ASN A 501 -23.28 -34.40 -88.83
C ASN A 501 -23.68 -35.53 -87.86
N GLY A 502 -24.57 -35.23 -86.92
CA GLY A 502 -25.00 -36.13 -85.85
C GLY A 502 -24.07 -36.21 -84.65
N HIS A 503 -22.92 -35.52 -84.67
CA HIS A 503 -21.99 -35.49 -83.54
C HIS A 503 -22.19 -34.25 -82.67
N THR A 504 -21.93 -34.44 -81.38
CA THR A 504 -22.03 -33.42 -80.34
C THR A 504 -20.68 -33.24 -79.64
N ILE A 505 -20.30 -31.99 -79.35
CA ILE A 505 -19.15 -31.65 -78.50
C ILE A 505 -19.67 -30.93 -77.27
N VAL A 506 -19.18 -31.33 -76.10
CA VAL A 506 -19.45 -30.69 -74.81
C VAL A 506 -18.14 -30.14 -74.25
N THR A 507 -18.16 -28.92 -73.73
CA THR A 507 -17.02 -28.29 -73.07
C THR A 507 -17.50 -27.45 -71.89
N GLY A 508 -16.62 -27.20 -70.92
CA GLY A 508 -16.95 -26.39 -69.74
C GLY A 508 -15.88 -25.34 -69.46
N SER A 509 -16.30 -24.20 -68.91
CA SER A 509 -15.43 -23.17 -68.36
C SER A 509 -15.87 -22.85 -66.93
N LYS A 510 -14.92 -22.83 -66.00
CA LYS A 510 -15.15 -22.53 -64.57
C LYS A 510 -14.83 -21.07 -64.19
N THR A 511 -14.40 -20.24 -65.14
CA THR A 511 -13.67 -19.00 -64.81
C THR A 511 -14.26 -17.71 -65.36
N GLU A 512 -15.27 -17.75 -66.23
CA GLU A 512 -15.81 -16.53 -66.85
C GLU A 512 -16.67 -15.70 -65.89
N ILE A 513 -17.45 -16.37 -65.04
CA ILE A 513 -18.32 -15.73 -64.05
C ILE A 513 -18.00 -16.35 -62.68
N PRO A 514 -17.51 -15.58 -61.69
CA PRO A 514 -17.14 -16.11 -60.39
C PRO A 514 -18.27 -16.93 -59.75
N GLY A 515 -18.01 -18.18 -59.38
CA GLY A 515 -19.00 -19.04 -58.72
C GLY A 515 -20.08 -19.63 -59.63
N VAL A 516 -19.93 -19.53 -60.95
CA VAL A 516 -20.81 -20.17 -61.94
C VAL A 516 -19.98 -21.09 -62.82
N GLU A 517 -20.37 -22.35 -62.90
CA GLU A 517 -19.89 -23.30 -63.89
C GLU A 517 -20.69 -23.11 -65.18
N ILE A 518 -19.98 -22.89 -66.29
CA ILE A 518 -20.62 -22.72 -67.60
C ILE A 518 -20.28 -23.93 -68.46
N LYS A 519 -21.30 -24.58 -69.01
CA LYS A 519 -21.16 -25.71 -69.92
C LYS A 519 -21.74 -25.34 -71.28
N TYR A 520 -20.99 -25.57 -72.33
CA TYR A 520 -21.41 -25.35 -73.72
C TYR A 520 -21.51 -26.68 -74.43
N THR A 521 -22.51 -26.78 -75.31
CA THR A 521 -22.71 -27.96 -76.16
C THR A 521 -23.01 -27.52 -77.57
N VAL A 522 -22.32 -28.09 -78.56
CA VAL A 522 -22.60 -27.87 -79.98
C VAL A 522 -22.88 -29.20 -80.66
N GLU A 523 -23.95 -29.23 -81.45
CA GLU A 523 -24.36 -30.38 -82.23
C GLU A 523 -24.48 -30.01 -83.72
N ALA A 524 -23.90 -30.84 -84.58
CA ALA A 524 -24.06 -30.74 -86.03
C ALA A 524 -25.36 -31.40 -86.48
N MET A 525 -26.34 -30.61 -86.90
CA MET A 525 -27.60 -31.16 -87.40
C MET A 525 -27.54 -31.44 -88.91
N THR A 526 -27.00 -30.50 -89.68
CA THR A 526 -26.76 -30.62 -91.12
C THR A 526 -25.46 -29.90 -91.50
N PRO A 527 -24.97 -29.99 -92.76
CA PRO A 527 -23.79 -29.25 -93.19
C PRO A 527 -23.89 -27.73 -92.99
N TYR A 528 -25.10 -27.18 -92.93
CA TYR A 528 -25.36 -25.75 -92.81
C TYR A 528 -26.04 -25.35 -91.51
N SER A 529 -26.34 -26.30 -90.61
CA SER A 529 -27.08 -25.99 -89.38
C SER A 529 -26.46 -26.61 -88.15
N ARG A 530 -26.34 -25.80 -87.10
CA ARG A 530 -25.77 -26.19 -85.80
C ARG A 530 -26.74 -25.84 -84.68
N ARG A 531 -26.87 -26.74 -83.70
CA ARG A 531 -27.53 -26.43 -82.43
C ARG A 531 -26.45 -26.11 -81.40
N LEU A 532 -26.55 -24.95 -80.78
CA LEU A 532 -25.69 -24.51 -79.70
C LEU A 532 -26.52 -24.45 -78.42
N GLU A 533 -25.97 -24.95 -77.32
CA GLU A 533 -26.58 -24.95 -75.99
C GLU A 533 -25.59 -24.40 -74.96
N MET A 534 -26.11 -23.69 -73.96
CA MET A 534 -25.35 -23.15 -72.84
C MET A 534 -26.11 -23.42 -71.54
N GLU A 535 -25.42 -24.04 -70.58
CA GLU A 535 -25.90 -24.25 -69.22
C GLU A 535 -25.05 -23.41 -68.26
N LEU A 536 -25.72 -22.62 -67.41
CA LEU A 536 -25.09 -21.79 -66.37
C LEU A 536 -25.52 -22.35 -65.02
N ASN A 537 -24.60 -22.99 -64.30
CA ASN A 537 -24.88 -23.69 -63.05
C ASN A 537 -24.13 -23.02 -61.89
N PRO A 538 -24.79 -22.62 -60.79
CA PRO A 538 -24.08 -22.20 -59.58
C PRO A 538 -23.15 -23.30 -59.08
N ILE A 539 -21.93 -22.94 -58.68
CA ILE A 539 -20.99 -23.88 -58.08
C ILE A 539 -21.42 -24.16 -56.64
N GLU A 540 -21.46 -25.44 -56.26
CA GLU A 540 -21.78 -25.86 -54.90
C GLU A 540 -20.80 -25.25 -53.88
N ASN A 541 -21.32 -24.80 -52.72
CA ASN A 541 -20.55 -24.14 -51.67
C ASN A 541 -19.80 -22.86 -52.11
N HIS A 542 -20.31 -22.15 -53.13
CA HIS A 542 -19.74 -20.90 -53.63
C HIS A 542 -20.74 -19.73 -53.56
N ILE A 543 -20.33 -18.54 -54.02
CA ILE A 543 -21.06 -17.28 -53.82
C ILE A 543 -22.53 -17.23 -54.30
N TYR A 544 -22.99 -18.15 -55.15
CA TYR A 544 -24.38 -18.23 -55.62
C TYR A 544 -25.08 -19.54 -55.21
N SER A 545 -24.44 -20.40 -54.42
CA SER A 545 -24.94 -21.76 -54.10
C SER A 545 -26.33 -21.74 -53.49
N ASP A 546 -26.64 -20.72 -52.70
CA ASP A 546 -27.85 -20.66 -51.87
C ASP A 546 -29.03 -20.00 -52.60
N VAL A 547 -28.78 -19.27 -53.69
CA VAL A 547 -29.80 -18.47 -54.39
C VAL A 547 -30.02 -18.85 -55.85
N GLY A 548 -29.07 -19.56 -56.47
CA GLY A 548 -29.06 -19.73 -57.92
C GLY A 548 -29.84 -20.95 -58.41
N LYS A 549 -30.62 -20.75 -59.48
CA LYS A 549 -31.21 -21.82 -60.31
C LYS A 549 -30.38 -21.96 -61.58
N SER A 550 -30.14 -23.18 -62.03
CA SER A 550 -29.52 -23.43 -63.33
C SER A 550 -30.30 -22.75 -64.47
N GLN A 551 -29.58 -22.04 -65.35
CA GLN A 551 -30.16 -21.48 -66.57
C GLN A 551 -29.71 -22.31 -67.77
N PHE A 552 -30.66 -22.76 -68.59
CA PHE A 552 -30.42 -23.50 -69.82
C PHE A 552 -30.89 -22.67 -71.02
N LEU A 553 -30.05 -22.55 -72.04
CA LEU A 553 -30.34 -21.85 -73.28
C LEU A 553 -29.95 -22.76 -74.46
N SER A 554 -30.78 -22.76 -75.51
CA SER A 554 -30.55 -23.55 -76.72
C SER A 554 -30.95 -22.74 -77.95
N LYS A 555 -30.15 -22.83 -79.01
CA LYS A 555 -30.39 -22.10 -80.26
C LYS A 555 -29.90 -22.89 -81.46
N THR A 556 -30.73 -22.97 -82.50
CA THR A 556 -30.32 -23.48 -83.81
C THR A 556 -29.95 -22.32 -84.71
N VAL A 557 -28.76 -22.38 -85.29
CA VAL A 557 -28.25 -21.42 -86.28
C VAL A 557 -28.13 -22.10 -87.63
N ASN A 558 -28.49 -21.37 -88.68
CA ASN A 558 -28.42 -21.79 -90.09
C ASN A 558 -27.52 -20.84 -90.90
#